data_AF-A0A2T5JJ73-F1
#
_entry.id   AF-A0A2T5JJ73-F1
#
_cell.length_a   1.000
_cell.length_b   1.000
_cell.length_c   1.000
_cell.angle_alpha   90.00
_cell.angle_beta   90.00
_cell.angle_gamma   90.00
#
_symmetry.space_group_name_H-M   'P 1'
#
loop_
_entity.id
_entity.type
_entity.pdbx_description
1 polymer ?
#
loop_
_entity_poly.entity_id
_entity_poly.type
_entity_poly.pdbx_seq_one_letter_code
_entity_poly.pdbx_strand_id
1 'polypeptide(L)'
;MFYVAMTGARSSLTVLAQGRHPFLRSVGGVVLQREVSPDPTSLPNAGHRIIAPDPRLVDLSFAGRLKDGAPSLAAIAEAAVGDPVTLSRHGDRWLILNGRERVLGRTAKAFVPPEDAEVIGGEIAVVLQWRKPRAAVQGPP
;
A
#
# COMPACT_ATOMS: atom_id res chain seq x y z
N MET A 1 5.03 -12.18 -17.04
CA MET A 1 3.98 -12.51 -16.06
C MET A 1 2.65 -12.25 -16.74
N PHE A 2 1.78 -13.26 -16.87
CA PHE A 2 0.45 -13.08 -17.46
C PHE A 2 -0.57 -12.98 -16.34
N TYR A 3 -1.29 -11.87 -16.24
CA TYR A 3 -2.50 -11.80 -15.43
C TYR A 3 -3.67 -12.17 -16.34
N VAL A 4 -4.21 -13.38 -16.20
CA VAL A 4 -5.43 -13.80 -16.90
C VAL A 4 -6.57 -13.71 -15.91
N ALA A 5 -7.43 -12.71 -16.08
CA ALA A 5 -8.71 -12.67 -15.36
C ALA A 5 -9.65 -13.70 -15.99
N MET A 6 -9.57 -14.95 -15.55
CA MET A 6 -10.46 -16.04 -15.97
C MET A 6 -11.80 -15.99 -15.22
N THR A 7 -12.50 -14.86 -15.26
CA THR A 7 -13.85 -14.78 -14.67
C THR A 7 -14.82 -14.18 -15.67
N GLY A 8 -15.46 -15.05 -16.45
CA GLY A 8 -16.76 -14.75 -17.08
C GLY A 8 -16.77 -14.42 -18.57
N ALA A 9 -15.64 -14.43 -19.28
CA ALA A 9 -15.66 -14.15 -20.72
C ALA A 9 -16.01 -15.41 -21.54
N ARG A 10 -17.27 -15.51 -21.97
CA ARG A 10 -17.80 -16.71 -22.67
C ARG A 10 -17.51 -16.74 -24.17
N SER A 11 -17.01 -15.63 -24.75
CA SER A 11 -16.86 -15.49 -26.22
C SER A 11 -15.62 -14.74 -26.73
N SER A 12 -14.89 -13.98 -25.90
CA SER A 12 -13.66 -13.28 -26.33
C SER A 12 -12.61 -13.20 -25.22
N LEU A 13 -11.34 -13.31 -25.60
CA LEU A 13 -10.19 -13.20 -24.69
C LEU A 13 -9.35 -11.98 -25.09
N THR A 14 -9.15 -11.06 -24.16
CA THR A 14 -8.28 -9.90 -24.35
C THR A 14 -6.95 -10.13 -23.64
N VAL A 15 -5.84 -10.00 -24.38
CA VAL A 15 -4.48 -10.09 -23.83
C VAL A 15 -3.78 -8.76 -24.04
N LEU A 16 -3.22 -8.19 -22.97
CA LEU A 16 -2.41 -6.98 -22.98
C LEU A 16 -0.95 -7.35 -22.73
N ALA A 17 -0.04 -6.82 -23.54
CA ALA A 17 1.40 -7.00 -23.39
C ALA A 17 2.14 -5.69 -23.70
N GLN A 18 3.26 -5.47 -23.01
CA GLN A 18 4.16 -4.36 -23.34
C GLN A 18 5.14 -4.81 -24.43
N GLY A 19 5.05 -4.20 -25.61
CA GLY A 19 5.89 -4.52 -26.76
C GLY A 19 5.53 -5.83 -27.49
N ARG A 20 6.40 -6.28 -28.40
CA ARG A 20 6.22 -7.52 -29.17
C ARG A 20 6.45 -8.73 -28.26
N HIS A 21 5.38 -9.46 -27.96
CA HIS A 21 5.46 -10.67 -27.13
C HIS A 21 5.60 -11.95 -27.98
N PRO A 22 6.54 -12.87 -27.68
CA PRO A 22 6.82 -14.06 -28.50
C PRO A 22 5.64 -15.01 -28.72
N PHE A 23 4.65 -14.95 -27.82
CA PHE A 23 3.44 -15.77 -27.80
C PHE A 23 2.23 -15.09 -28.46
N LEU A 24 2.30 -13.78 -28.70
CA LEU A 24 1.29 -13.02 -29.46
C LEU A 24 1.75 -12.89 -30.91
N ARG A 25 1.97 -14.05 -31.55
CA ARG A 25 2.16 -14.09 -33.00
C ARG A 25 0.79 -13.91 -33.63
N SER A 26 0.68 -13.04 -34.61
CA SER A 26 -0.55 -12.86 -35.37
C SER A 26 -0.74 -14.09 -36.27
N VAL A 27 -1.24 -15.19 -35.68
CA VAL A 27 -1.48 -16.45 -36.39
C VAL A 27 -2.97 -16.53 -36.70
N GLY A 28 -3.36 -15.90 -37.81
CA GLY A 28 -4.70 -16.04 -38.41
C GLY A 28 -5.68 -14.89 -38.17
N GLY A 29 -6.77 -14.89 -38.95
CA GLY A 29 -7.78 -13.83 -39.03
C GLY A 29 -8.77 -13.71 -37.86
N VAL A 30 -8.48 -14.36 -36.73
CA VAL A 30 -9.35 -14.36 -35.53
C VAL A 30 -8.77 -13.48 -34.40
N VAL A 31 -7.63 -12.81 -34.66
CA VAL A 31 -6.96 -11.93 -33.70
C VAL A 31 -7.10 -10.48 -34.16
N LEU A 32 -7.84 -9.67 -33.41
CA LEU A 32 -7.84 -8.23 -33.58
C LEU A 32 -6.66 -7.64 -32.78
N GLN A 33 -5.60 -7.24 -33.47
CA GLN A 33 -4.48 -6.53 -32.83
C GLN A 33 -4.78 -5.03 -32.82
N ARG A 34 -4.67 -4.41 -31.65
CA ARG A 34 -4.74 -2.95 -31.49
C ARG A 34 -3.53 -2.48 -30.71
N GLU A 35 -2.81 -1.53 -31.29
CA GLU A 35 -1.81 -0.78 -30.57
C GLU A 35 -2.53 0.32 -29.78
N VAL A 36 -2.29 0.36 -28.47
CA VAL A 36 -2.84 1.39 -27.59
C VAL A 36 -1.66 2.14 -27.03
N SER A 37 -1.56 3.43 -27.37
CA SER A 37 -0.70 4.35 -26.64
C SER A 37 -1.48 4.81 -25.41
N PRO A 38 -1.09 4.40 -24.19
CA PRO A 38 -1.74 4.92 -23.00
C PRO A 38 -1.48 6.42 -22.94
N ASP A 39 -2.52 7.20 -22.73
CA ASP A 39 -2.36 8.62 -22.40
C ASP A 39 -2.06 8.72 -20.90
N PRO A 40 -0.81 9.00 -20.48
CA PRO A 40 -0.46 9.09 -19.07
C PRO A 40 -1.20 10.25 -18.37
N THR A 41 -1.69 11.25 -19.12
CA THR A 41 -2.47 12.36 -18.56
C THR A 41 -3.92 11.97 -18.26
N SER A 42 -4.43 10.89 -18.89
CA SER A 42 -5.76 10.33 -18.63
C SER A 42 -5.85 9.49 -17.36
N LEU A 43 -4.70 9.17 -16.76
CA LEU A 43 -4.58 8.38 -15.54
C LEU A 43 -4.06 9.30 -14.43
N PRO A 44 -4.93 9.81 -13.53
CA PRO A 44 -4.54 10.78 -12.51
C PRO A 44 -3.46 10.29 -11.52
N ASN A 45 -2.95 9.06 -11.64
CA ASN A 45 -1.95 8.45 -10.76
C ASN A 45 -0.86 7.66 -11.51
N ALA A 46 -0.67 7.84 -12.83
CA ALA A 46 0.29 7.06 -13.62
C ALA A 46 1.78 7.23 -13.21
N GLY A 47 2.09 8.17 -12.31
CA GLY A 47 3.42 8.37 -11.71
C GLY A 47 3.54 7.91 -10.25
N HIS A 48 2.47 7.39 -9.63
CA HIS A 48 2.52 7.03 -8.21
C HIS A 48 3.26 5.70 -8.03
N ARG A 49 4.44 5.76 -7.41
CA ARG A 49 5.17 4.58 -6.96
C ARG A 49 4.67 4.17 -5.58
N ILE A 50 3.87 3.12 -5.51
CA ILE A 50 3.53 2.49 -4.23
C ILE A 50 4.73 1.66 -3.79
N ILE A 51 5.45 2.16 -2.80
CA ILE A 51 6.52 1.40 -2.13
C ILE A 51 5.86 0.71 -0.94
N ALA A 52 5.65 -0.60 -1.04
CA ALA A 52 5.33 -1.38 0.14
C ALA A 52 6.53 -1.31 1.09
N PRO A 53 6.40 -0.72 2.30
CA PRO A 53 7.53 -0.67 3.21
C PRO A 53 7.82 -2.10 3.66
N ASP A 54 9.04 -2.59 3.33
CA ASP A 54 9.60 -3.75 4.02
C ASP A 54 9.44 -3.48 5.54
N PRO A 55 8.92 -4.43 6.33
CA PRO A 55 8.79 -4.27 7.78
C PRO A 55 10.07 -3.74 8.48
N ARG A 56 11.24 -3.97 7.88
CA ARG A 56 12.54 -3.43 8.35
C ARG A 56 12.67 -1.91 8.24
N LEU A 57 11.84 -1.27 7.43
CA LEU A 57 11.82 0.17 7.19
C LEU A 57 10.91 0.93 8.16
N VAL A 58 10.18 0.22 9.03
CA VAL A 58 9.28 0.80 10.04
C VAL A 58 9.65 0.36 11.45
N ASP A 59 9.50 1.25 12.44
CA ASP A 59 9.72 0.89 13.85
C ASP A 59 8.45 0.26 14.43
N LEU A 60 8.29 -1.05 14.23
CA LEU A 60 7.14 -1.82 14.72
C LEU A 60 7.00 -1.80 16.25
N SER A 61 8.09 -1.52 16.98
CA SER A 61 8.08 -1.47 18.44
C SER A 61 7.73 -0.09 19.00
N PHE A 62 7.48 0.91 18.14
CA PHE A 62 7.22 2.29 18.56
C PHE A 62 6.12 2.39 19.61
N ALA A 63 4.92 1.89 19.29
CA ALA A 63 3.75 2.02 20.16
C ALA A 63 3.96 1.29 21.50
N GLY A 64 4.61 0.12 21.49
CA GLY A 64 4.88 -0.67 22.69
C GLY A 64 5.90 -0.05 23.66
N ARG A 65 6.61 1.00 23.25
CA ARG A 65 7.55 1.74 24.12
C ARG A 65 6.95 3.04 24.67
N LEU A 66 5.74 3.40 24.26
CA LEU A 66 5.06 4.58 24.76
C LEU A 66 4.50 4.33 26.16
N LYS A 67 4.52 5.36 27.00
CA LYS A 67 3.83 5.36 28.28
C LYS A 67 2.32 5.44 28.09
N ASP A 68 1.56 4.95 29.07
CA ASP A 68 0.12 5.15 29.12
C ASP A 68 -0.23 6.65 29.05
N GLY A 69 -1.30 6.94 28.30
CA GLY A 69 -1.74 8.32 28.05
C GLY A 69 -0.88 9.10 27.03
N ALA A 70 0.10 8.47 26.38
CA ALA A 70 0.82 9.11 25.29
C ALA A 70 -0.16 9.49 24.15
N PRO A 71 -0.17 10.75 23.65
CA PRO A 71 -1.09 11.19 22.60
C PRO A 71 -1.06 10.34 21.33
N SER A 72 0.09 9.75 21.02
CA SER A 72 0.26 8.81 19.91
C SER A 72 -0.60 7.56 20.04
N LEU A 73 -0.82 7.04 21.25
CA LEU A 73 -1.67 5.85 21.44
C LEU A 73 -3.13 6.16 21.10
N ALA A 74 -3.62 7.33 21.50
CA ALA A 74 -4.95 7.80 21.12
C ALA A 74 -5.04 8.04 19.60
N ALA A 75 -4.02 8.66 19.02
CA ALA A 75 -3.97 8.90 17.56
C ALA A 75 -3.98 7.60 16.75
N ILE A 76 -3.25 6.56 17.19
CA ILE A 76 -3.26 5.22 16.58
C ILE A 76 -4.64 4.58 16.73
N ALA A 77 -5.28 4.71 17.89
CA ALA A 77 -6.60 4.13 18.14
C ALA A 77 -7.72 4.81 17.32
N GLU A 78 -7.58 6.11 17.04
CA GLU A 78 -8.52 6.88 16.21
C GLU A 78 -8.31 6.70 14.70
N ALA A 79 -7.16 6.14 14.28
CA ALA A 79 -6.78 6.05 12.88
C ALA A 79 -7.71 5.12 12.08
N ALA A 80 -8.17 5.60 10.92
CA ALA A 80 -9.05 4.88 10.01
C ALA A 80 -8.44 4.74 8.61
N VAL A 81 -8.90 3.74 7.86
CA VAL A 81 -8.59 3.63 6.43
C VAL A 81 -9.13 4.86 5.72
N GLY A 82 -8.35 5.45 4.81
CA GLY A 82 -8.70 6.73 4.19
C GLY A 82 -8.08 7.95 4.84
N ASP A 83 -7.58 7.83 6.08
CA ASP A 83 -7.02 8.99 6.76
C ASP A 83 -5.71 9.45 6.10
N PRO A 84 -5.55 10.77 5.86
CA PRO A 84 -4.33 11.29 5.29
C PRO A 84 -3.19 11.19 6.31
N VAL A 85 -2.01 10.87 5.81
CA VAL A 85 -0.76 10.86 6.56
C VAL A 85 0.33 11.66 5.85
N THR A 86 1.23 12.23 6.64
CA THR A 86 2.42 12.92 6.14
C THR A 86 3.67 12.36 6.81
N LEU A 87 4.81 12.53 6.14
CA LEU A 87 6.12 12.21 6.71
C LEU A 87 6.85 13.50 7.09
N SER A 88 7.38 13.56 8.31
CA SER A 88 8.19 14.67 8.78
C SER A 88 9.51 14.17 9.35
N ARG A 89 10.62 14.78 8.94
CA ARG A 89 11.96 14.37 9.40
C ARG A 89 12.21 14.93 10.80
N HIS A 90 12.47 14.05 11.75
CA HIS A 90 12.79 14.43 13.12
C HIS A 90 14.05 13.70 13.59
N GLY A 91 15.19 14.41 13.53
CA GLY A 91 16.51 13.83 13.80
C GLY A 91 16.92 12.80 12.75
N ASP A 92 17.20 11.57 13.20
CA ASP A 92 17.66 10.47 12.35
C ASP A 92 16.53 9.56 11.82
N ARG A 93 15.27 9.93 12.04
CA ARG A 93 14.10 9.16 11.62
C ARG A 93 13.01 10.04 11.04
N TRP A 94 12.09 9.41 10.32
CA TRP A 94 10.88 10.05 9.83
C TRP A 94 9.71 9.68 10.72
N LEU A 95 8.92 10.66 11.12
CA LEU A 95 7.67 10.48 11.84
C LEU A 95 6.53 10.37 10.84
N ILE A 96 5.58 9.48 11.13
CA ILE A 96 4.32 9.36 10.39
C ILE A 96 3.29 10.15 11.20
N LEU A 97 2.74 11.20 10.61
CA LEU A 97 1.77 12.09 11.23
C LEU A 97 0.39 11.89 10.59
N ASN A 98 -0.68 11.98 11.37
CA ASN A 98 -2.04 12.09 10.81
C ASN A 98 -2.36 13.52 10.38
N GLY A 99 -3.52 13.73 9.76
CA GLY A 99 -4.00 15.06 9.37
C GLY A 99 -4.21 16.08 10.52
N ARG A 100 -4.03 15.70 11.78
CA ARG A 100 -4.01 16.59 12.96
C ARG A 100 -2.59 16.78 13.53
N GLU A 101 -1.56 16.44 12.76
CA GLU A 101 -0.14 16.48 13.14
C GLU A 101 0.23 15.61 14.36
N ARG A 102 -0.60 14.61 14.69
CA ARG A 102 -0.32 13.67 15.79
C ARG A 102 0.48 12.50 15.25
N VAL A 103 1.51 12.10 15.98
CA VAL A 103 2.39 11.00 15.60
C VAL A 103 1.66 9.66 15.69
N LEU A 104 1.50 8.98 14.57
CA LEU A 104 1.01 7.61 14.45
C LEU A 104 2.13 6.58 14.59
N GLY A 105 3.35 6.95 14.21
CA GLY A 105 4.48 6.05 14.19
C GLY A 105 5.75 6.71 13.71
N ARG A 106 6.79 5.90 13.50
CA ARG A 106 8.05 6.35 12.91
C ARG A 106 8.69 5.27 12.07
N THR A 107 9.50 5.69 11.11
CA THR A 107 10.30 4.80 10.29
C THR A 107 11.49 4.25 11.08
N ALA A 108 12.08 3.17 10.56
CA ALA A 108 13.39 2.73 11.01
C ALA A 108 14.45 3.74 10.58
N LYS A 109 15.60 3.76 11.27
CA LYS A 109 16.73 4.64 10.94
C LYS A 109 17.27 4.44 9.52
N ALA A 110 17.16 3.22 8.99
CA ALA A 110 17.62 2.87 7.66
C ALA A 110 16.67 3.33 6.54
N PHE A 111 15.47 3.83 6.88
CA PHE A 111 14.56 4.36 5.88
C PHE A 111 15.08 5.70 5.34
N VAL A 112 15.30 5.73 4.04
CA VAL A 112 15.65 6.92 3.27
C VAL A 112 14.63 7.02 2.13
N PRO A 113 13.87 8.12 2.01
CA PRO A 113 13.05 8.36 0.82
C PRO A 113 13.93 8.32 -0.44
N PRO A 114 13.43 7.85 -1.59
CA PRO A 114 14.18 7.87 -2.84
C PRO A 114 14.69 9.29 -3.15
N GLU A 115 15.95 9.41 -3.57
CA GLU A 115 16.60 10.72 -3.80
C GLU A 115 15.93 11.55 -4.90
N ASP A 116 15.23 10.87 -5.82
CA ASP A 116 14.50 11.43 -6.95
C ASP A 116 13.01 11.68 -6.65
N ALA A 117 12.57 11.52 -5.39
CA ALA A 117 11.16 11.64 -5.02
C ALA A 117 10.94 12.53 -3.78
N GLU A 118 9.93 13.38 -3.86
CA GLU A 118 9.39 14.09 -2.71
C GLU A 118 8.18 13.35 -2.16
N VAL A 119 8.09 13.24 -0.84
CA VAL A 119 6.90 12.70 -0.17
C VAL A 119 5.86 13.81 -0.07
N ILE A 120 4.96 13.85 -1.05
CA ILE A 120 3.87 14.84 -1.11
C ILE A 120 2.67 14.50 -0.21
N GLY A 121 2.59 13.25 0.27
CA GLY A 121 1.53 12.78 1.16
C GLY A 121 1.40 11.26 1.16
N GLY A 122 0.41 10.77 1.91
CA GLY A 122 0.04 9.36 1.97
C GLY A 122 -1.33 9.18 2.59
N GLU A 123 -1.81 7.94 2.60
CA GLU A 123 -3.09 7.55 3.17
C GLU A 123 -2.94 6.21 3.91
N ILE A 124 -3.73 6.03 4.97
CA ILE A 124 -3.84 4.72 5.62
C ILE A 124 -4.62 3.77 4.70
N ALA A 125 -3.90 2.85 4.05
CA ALA A 125 -4.51 1.85 3.17
C ALA A 125 -5.20 0.70 3.94
N VAL A 126 -4.69 0.32 5.12
CA VAL A 126 -5.22 -0.80 5.91
C VAL A 126 -4.92 -0.65 7.40
N VAL A 127 -5.86 -1.09 8.25
CA VAL A 127 -5.68 -1.23 9.70
C VAL A 127 -5.89 -2.68 10.09
N LEU A 128 -4.87 -3.31 10.68
CA LEU A 128 -4.92 -4.70 11.14
C LEU A 128 -5.03 -4.73 12.67
N GLN A 129 -6.09 -5.35 13.19
CA GLN A 129 -6.25 -5.59 14.62
C GLN A 129 -6.11 -7.09 14.91
N TRP A 130 -5.05 -7.48 15.60
CA TRP A 130 -4.92 -8.84 16.11
C TRP A 130 -5.56 -8.95 17.49
N ARG A 131 -6.47 -9.91 17.64
CA ARG A 131 -7.06 -10.27 18.94
C ARG A 131 -6.65 -11.68 19.28
N LYS A 132 -6.10 -11.90 20.48
CA LYS A 132 -5.85 -13.25 20.97
C LYS A 132 -7.20 -13.97 21.12
N PRO A 133 -7.38 -15.19 20.58
CA PRO A 133 -8.62 -15.93 20.77
C PRO A 133 -8.86 -16.14 22.27
N ARG A 134 -10.07 -15.80 22.72
CA ARG A 134 -10.49 -16.02 24.11
C ARG A 134 -10.65 -17.52 24.32
N ALA A 135 -9.98 -18.08 25.32
CA ALA A 135 -10.21 -19.47 25.71
C ALA A 135 -11.70 -19.64 26.05
N ALA A 136 -12.33 -20.69 25.49
CA ALA A 136 -13.70 -21.02 25.80
C ALA A 136 -13.83 -21.30 27.30
N VAL A 137 -14.75 -20.60 27.96
CA VAL A 137 -15.12 -20.92 29.35
C VAL A 137 -15.88 -22.25 29.29
N GLN A 138 -15.24 -23.34 29.70
CA GLN A 138 -15.96 -24.57 30.03
C GLN A 138 -16.77 -24.28 31.29
N GLY A 139 -18.11 -24.30 31.16
CA GLY A 139 -19.02 -24.17 32.29
C GLY A 139 -18.87 -25.34 33.26
N PRO A 140 -19.19 -25.15 34.55
CA PRO A 140 -19.11 -26.21 35.56
C PRO A 140 -20.12 -27.34 35.27
N PRO A 141 -19.86 -28.57 35.78
CA PRO A 141 -20.60 -29.79 35.45
C PRO A 141 -22.07 -29.79 35.89
#